data_AF-A0A097PND0-F1
#
_entry.id   AF-A0A097PND0-F1
#
_cell.length_a   1.000
_cell.length_b   1.000
_cell.length_c   1.000
_cell.angle_alpha   90.00
_cell.angle_beta   90.00
_cell.angle_gamma   90.00
#
_symmetry.space_group_name_H-M   'P 1'
#
loop_
_entity.id
_entity.type
_entity.pdbx_description
1 polymer ?
#
loop_
_entity_poly.entity_id
_entity_poly.type
_entity_poly.pdbx_seq_one_letter_code
_entity_poly.pdbx_strand_id
1 'polypeptide(L)'
;MADKPSRAVVVYGDGFAPLVHTNLHALASLGSCGFLALRAPECQPSREVRELAQLLDAYDRFMGLRGAFFTVGFSVFEVDELASELLNLLGFSGGKVSEKNDFDLVFLHIWLDKFIGELLGISPPGSEIAARLHVSLVLSYGDASEESSDLSLLRPCQSYTMKGGDIRHHHPMLVAQWQEGVTRRDTTKEFSYKEFQEHGGYLAILADRFLHEVAFKLWKAPKYGA
;
A
#
# COMPACT_ATOMS: atom_id res chain seq x y z
N MET A 1 -2.55 12.27 -18.39
CA MET A 1 -1.30 12.33 -17.61
C MET A 1 -1.49 13.38 -16.54
N ALA A 2 -1.20 13.06 -15.27
CA ALA A 2 -1.29 14.04 -14.19
C ALA A 2 -0.27 15.17 -14.44
N ASP A 3 -0.76 16.40 -14.49
CA ASP A 3 -0.02 17.64 -14.74
C ASP A 3 0.66 18.20 -13.48
N LYS A 4 0.39 17.59 -12.31
CA LYS A 4 0.82 18.04 -10.98
C LYS A 4 1.29 16.87 -10.10
N PRO A 5 2.16 17.13 -9.10
CA PRO A 5 2.71 16.09 -8.23
C PRO A 5 1.60 15.40 -7.45
N SER A 6 1.68 14.07 -7.40
CA SER A 6 0.76 13.23 -6.64
C SER A 6 1.22 13.13 -5.18
N ARG A 7 0.31 12.69 -4.30
CA ARG A 7 0.56 12.49 -2.87
C ARG A 7 0.02 11.14 -2.45
N ALA A 8 0.62 10.49 -1.44
CA ALA A 8 0.24 9.12 -1.09
C ALA A 8 -0.35 8.97 0.32
N VAL A 9 -1.35 8.09 0.41
CA VAL A 9 -1.74 7.41 1.65
C VAL A 9 -1.39 5.93 1.51
N VAL A 10 -0.60 5.41 2.45
CA VAL A 10 -0.34 3.98 2.58
C VAL A 10 -1.00 3.48 3.84
N VAL A 11 -1.91 2.53 3.70
CA VAL A 11 -2.57 1.87 4.84
C VAL A 11 -1.99 0.47 4.99
N TYR A 12 -1.41 0.18 6.15
CA TYR A 12 -0.87 -1.12 6.51
C TYR A 12 -1.75 -1.78 7.58
N GLY A 13 -2.18 -3.01 7.33
CA GLY A 13 -2.95 -3.82 8.26
C GLY A 13 -2.24 -5.13 8.60
N ASP A 14 -1.63 -5.22 9.78
CA ASP A 14 -1.00 -6.46 10.24
C ASP A 14 -2.05 -7.49 10.71
N GLY A 15 -1.99 -8.71 10.18
CA GLY A 15 -2.95 -9.78 10.48
C GLY A 15 -4.35 -9.60 9.90
N PHE A 16 -4.57 -8.61 9.02
CA PHE A 16 -5.89 -8.31 8.44
C PHE A 16 -6.15 -8.99 7.09
N ALA A 17 -5.16 -9.65 6.47
CA ALA A 17 -5.37 -10.35 5.20
C ALA A 17 -6.49 -11.42 5.27
N PRO A 18 -6.69 -12.15 6.39
CA PRO A 18 -7.84 -13.04 6.55
C PRO A 18 -9.17 -12.33 6.88
N LEU A 19 -9.12 -11.06 7.30
CA LEU A 19 -10.27 -10.28 7.79
C LEU A 19 -10.78 -9.30 6.73
N VAL A 20 -10.63 -9.64 5.44
CA VAL A 20 -11.01 -8.74 4.35
C VAL A 20 -12.52 -8.53 4.32
N HIS A 21 -12.90 -7.27 4.06
CA HIS A 21 -14.26 -6.78 4.03
C HIS A 21 -14.62 -6.14 2.67
N THR A 22 -15.87 -5.66 2.53
CA THR A 22 -16.48 -5.20 1.27
C THR A 22 -15.80 -3.98 0.62
N ASN A 23 -15.34 -2.99 1.38
CA ASN A 23 -14.74 -1.78 0.79
C ASN A 23 -13.34 -2.06 0.23
N LEU A 24 -12.65 -3.06 0.78
CA LEU A 24 -11.35 -3.49 0.26
C LEU A 24 -11.50 -4.14 -1.11
N HIS A 25 -12.59 -4.88 -1.35
CA HIS A 25 -12.93 -5.40 -2.68
C HIS A 25 -13.20 -4.27 -3.68
N ALA A 26 -13.87 -3.19 -3.26
CA ALA A 26 -14.07 -2.02 -4.12
C ALA A 26 -12.74 -1.39 -4.55
N LEU A 27 -11.80 -1.20 -3.62
CA LEU A 27 -10.44 -0.74 -3.94
C LEU A 27 -9.71 -1.70 -4.88
N ALA A 28 -9.74 -3.01 -4.60
CA ALA A 28 -9.14 -4.02 -5.46
C ALA A 28 -9.69 -3.98 -6.89
N SER A 29 -11.00 -3.72 -7.03
CA SER A 29 -11.66 -3.60 -8.32
C SER A 29 -11.25 -2.38 -9.12
N LEU A 30 -10.74 -1.33 -8.49
CA LEU A 30 -10.30 -0.09 -9.13
C LEU A 30 -8.80 -0.08 -9.43
N GLY A 31 -8.04 -0.82 -8.62
CA GLY A 31 -6.59 -0.74 -8.56
C GLY A 31 -5.84 -1.78 -9.39
N SER A 32 -4.53 -1.74 -9.21
CA SER A 32 -3.62 -2.84 -9.53
C SER A 32 -3.30 -3.61 -8.25
N CYS A 33 -3.44 -4.92 -8.32
CA CYS A 33 -3.33 -5.83 -7.20
C CYS A 33 -2.12 -6.77 -7.36
N GLY A 34 -1.54 -7.17 -6.24
CA GLY A 34 -0.42 -8.11 -6.23
C GLY A 34 0.10 -8.43 -4.83
N PHE A 35 1.39 -8.75 -4.78
CA PHE A 35 2.04 -9.39 -3.64
C PHE A 35 3.34 -8.68 -3.28
N LEU A 36 3.52 -8.39 -1.99
CA LEU A 36 4.82 -7.99 -1.46
C LEU A 36 5.50 -9.20 -0.83
N ALA A 37 6.60 -9.61 -1.44
CA ALA A 37 7.44 -10.69 -0.93
C ALA A 37 8.33 -10.17 0.21
N LEU A 38 8.37 -10.91 1.31
CA LEU A 38 9.16 -10.59 2.48
C LEU A 38 10.46 -11.41 2.47
N ARG A 39 11.53 -10.86 3.05
CA ARG A 39 12.76 -11.61 3.31
C ARG A 39 12.55 -12.58 4.47
N ALA A 40 13.19 -13.73 4.37
CA ALA A 40 13.23 -14.74 5.41
C ALA A 40 13.94 -14.18 6.66
N PRO A 41 13.59 -14.66 7.86
CA PRO A 41 14.12 -14.11 9.10
C PRO A 41 15.60 -14.46 9.30
N GLU A 42 16.43 -13.47 9.62
CA GLU A 42 17.82 -13.67 10.07
C GLU A 42 17.98 -13.58 11.62
N CYS A 43 16.89 -13.74 12.38
CA CYS A 43 16.72 -13.57 13.85
C CYS A 43 16.05 -12.22 14.26
N GLN A 44 15.73 -12.07 15.57
CA GLN A 44 14.84 -11.05 16.19
C GLN A 44 14.96 -9.63 15.58
N PRO A 45 13.86 -8.88 15.33
CA PRO A 45 12.71 -8.62 16.23
C PRO A 45 11.42 -9.43 15.91
N SER A 46 10.31 -9.10 16.61
CA SER A 46 8.98 -9.70 16.40
C SER A 46 8.50 -9.52 14.95
N ARG A 47 7.60 -10.39 14.49
CA ARG A 47 7.13 -10.44 13.10
C ARG A 47 6.61 -9.07 12.64
N GLU A 48 5.79 -8.42 13.47
CA GLU A 48 5.11 -7.16 13.18
C GLU A 48 6.12 -6.05 12.89
N VAL A 49 7.09 -5.91 13.79
CA VAL A 49 8.16 -4.92 13.65
C VAL A 49 8.99 -5.20 12.42
N ARG A 50 9.26 -6.48 12.11
CA ARG A 50 10.07 -6.88 10.96
C ARG A 50 9.37 -6.62 9.63
N GLU A 51 8.10 -7.00 9.49
CA GLU A 51 7.35 -6.81 8.25
C GLU A 51 7.12 -5.32 7.96
N LEU A 52 6.77 -4.56 9.01
CA LEU A 52 6.69 -3.12 8.91
C LEU A 52 8.05 -2.48 8.58
N ALA A 53 9.15 -2.93 9.20
CA ALA A 53 10.49 -2.42 8.91
C ALA A 53 10.93 -2.70 7.47
N GLN A 54 10.56 -3.85 6.91
CA GLN A 54 10.79 -4.15 5.49
C GLN A 54 9.93 -3.23 4.61
N LEU A 55 8.65 -3.03 4.92
CA LEU A 55 7.77 -2.16 4.15
C LEU A 55 8.23 -0.69 4.14
N LEU A 56 8.70 -0.21 5.29
CA LEU A 56 9.24 1.14 5.47
C LEU A 56 10.67 1.30 4.95
N ASP A 57 11.26 0.22 4.41
CA ASP A 57 12.68 0.17 4.04
C ASP A 57 13.55 0.88 5.10
N ALA A 58 13.34 0.57 6.39
CA ALA A 58 13.79 1.40 7.52
C ALA A 58 15.33 1.58 7.63
N TYR A 59 16.08 0.94 6.73
CA TYR A 59 17.52 1.06 6.58
C TYR A 59 17.94 2.12 5.53
N ASP A 60 17.01 2.57 4.68
CA ASP A 60 17.23 3.58 3.66
C ASP A 60 16.36 4.82 3.92
N ARG A 61 16.85 6.00 3.53
CA ARG A 61 16.08 7.25 3.70
C ARG A 61 14.81 7.16 2.85
N PHE A 62 13.70 7.79 3.26
CA PHE A 62 12.40 7.90 2.54
C PHE A 62 12.45 8.54 1.13
N MET A 63 13.59 8.46 0.43
CA MET A 63 13.83 8.92 -0.93
C MET A 63 13.43 10.39 -1.14
N GLY A 64 13.66 11.22 -0.12
CA GLY A 64 13.33 12.64 -0.13
C GLY A 64 11.85 12.95 0.10
N LEU A 65 11.00 11.96 0.40
CA LEU A 65 9.60 12.17 0.77
C LEU A 65 9.49 12.77 2.18
N ARG A 66 8.65 13.78 2.33
CA ARG A 66 8.16 14.22 3.65
C ARG A 66 7.08 13.25 4.11
N GLY A 67 7.49 12.24 4.87
CA GLY A 67 6.61 11.21 5.40
C GLY A 67 6.10 11.53 6.80
N ALA A 68 4.86 11.16 7.09
CA ALA A 68 4.34 11.03 8.45
C ALA A 68 3.88 9.58 8.69
N PHE A 69 4.11 9.07 9.90
CA PHE A 69 3.70 7.73 10.31
C PHE A 69 2.77 7.83 11.51
N PHE A 70 1.54 7.35 11.35
CA PHE A 70 0.52 7.31 12.39
C PHE A 70 0.16 5.86 12.70
N THR A 71 0.27 5.49 13.97
CA THR A 71 -0.33 4.26 14.50
C THR A 71 -1.53 4.65 15.33
N VAL A 72 -2.69 4.10 15.01
CA VAL A 72 -3.89 4.39 15.78
C VAL A 72 -4.39 3.11 16.44
N GLY A 73 -4.45 3.12 17.77
CA GLY A 73 -5.04 2.04 18.56
C GLY A 73 -6.55 1.94 18.32
N PHE A 74 -7.15 0.81 18.72
CA PHE A 74 -8.54 0.36 18.47
C PHE A 74 -9.71 1.29 18.91
N SER A 75 -9.48 2.58 19.15
CA SER A 75 -10.47 3.55 19.64
C SER A 75 -10.56 4.82 18.79
N VAL A 76 -10.54 4.68 17.46
CA VAL A 76 -10.97 5.79 16.58
C VAL A 76 -12.48 5.75 16.46
N PHE A 77 -13.18 6.43 17.35
CA PHE A 77 -14.63 6.55 17.31
C PHE A 77 -15.12 7.40 16.11
N GLU A 78 -14.24 8.16 15.47
CA GLU A 78 -14.55 9.08 14.35
C GLU A 78 -13.60 8.89 13.16
N VAL A 79 -13.82 7.80 12.40
CA VAL A 79 -13.02 7.44 11.21
C VAL A 79 -13.09 8.51 10.12
N ASP A 80 -14.22 9.20 10.01
CA ASP A 80 -14.49 10.21 8.99
C ASP A 80 -13.66 11.48 9.25
N GLU A 81 -13.50 11.84 10.53
CA GLU A 81 -12.61 12.92 10.96
C GLU A 81 -11.15 12.55 10.72
N LEU A 82 -10.75 11.33 11.08
CA LEU A 82 -9.40 10.83 10.82
C LEU A 82 -9.06 10.87 9.31
N ALA A 83 -9.96 10.36 8.46
CA ALA A 83 -9.75 10.39 7.01
C ALA A 83 -9.59 11.83 6.49
N SER A 84 -10.43 12.74 6.97
CA SER A 84 -10.36 14.16 6.63
C SER A 84 -9.07 14.81 7.11
N GLU A 85 -8.61 14.50 8.33
CA GLU A 85 -7.38 15.03 8.90
C GLU A 85 -6.13 14.56 8.15
N LEU A 86 -6.05 13.26 7.83
CA LEU A 86 -4.95 12.71 7.04
C LEU A 86 -4.91 13.29 5.62
N LEU A 87 -6.08 13.48 5.01
CA LEU A 87 -6.18 14.15 3.70
C LEU A 87 -5.76 15.63 3.80
N ASN A 88 -6.12 16.34 4.88
CA ASN A 88 -5.69 17.71 5.12
C ASN A 88 -4.17 17.83 5.27
N LEU A 89 -3.50 16.89 5.95
CA LEU A 89 -2.04 16.82 6.05
C LEU A 89 -1.37 16.66 4.67
N LEU A 90 -2.04 15.92 3.79
CA LEU A 90 -1.68 15.81 2.38
C LEU A 90 -2.19 17.00 1.55
N GLY A 91 -2.72 18.06 2.13
CA GLY A 91 -3.21 19.24 1.40
C GLY A 91 -4.45 18.99 0.52
N PHE A 92 -5.28 18.03 0.87
CA PHE A 92 -6.60 17.78 0.27
C PHE A 92 -7.69 18.20 1.26
N SER A 93 -8.55 19.14 0.86
CA SER A 93 -9.60 19.67 1.75
C SER A 93 -10.83 20.08 0.96
N GLY A 94 -12.03 19.65 1.39
CA GLY A 94 -13.30 20.07 0.79
C GLY A 94 -13.40 19.80 -0.72
N GLY A 95 -12.89 18.64 -1.18
CA GLY A 95 -12.91 18.26 -2.61
C GLY A 95 -11.85 18.95 -3.48
N LYS A 96 -11.01 19.82 -2.90
CA LYS A 96 -10.00 20.61 -3.61
C LYS A 96 -8.58 20.22 -3.21
N VAL A 97 -7.65 20.49 -4.10
CA VAL A 97 -6.22 20.24 -3.90
C VAL A 97 -5.49 21.56 -3.66
N SER A 98 -4.89 21.71 -2.48
CA SER A 98 -4.00 22.83 -2.14
C SER A 98 -2.63 22.67 -2.82
N GLU A 99 -1.97 23.76 -3.17
CA GLU A 99 -0.56 23.73 -3.63
C GLU A 99 0.42 23.50 -2.47
N LYS A 100 0.04 23.89 -1.25
CA LYS A 100 0.83 23.66 -0.03
C LYS A 100 0.30 22.44 0.73
N ASN A 101 1.21 21.58 1.17
CA ASN A 101 0.97 20.39 1.98
C ASN A 101 2.12 20.20 2.98
N ASP A 102 1.80 19.63 4.13
CA ASP A 102 2.78 19.34 5.18
C ASP A 102 3.59 18.09 4.83
N PHE A 103 2.88 17.06 4.34
CA PHE A 103 3.46 15.76 3.99
C PHE A 103 3.15 15.35 2.56
N ASP A 104 4.08 14.64 1.94
CA ASP A 104 3.93 14.04 0.61
C ASP A 104 3.43 12.59 0.70
N LEU A 105 3.61 11.94 1.86
CA LEU A 105 3.23 10.58 2.16
C LEU A 105 2.77 10.44 3.62
N VAL A 106 1.62 9.80 3.82
CA VAL A 106 1.11 9.42 5.13
C VAL A 106 1.01 7.90 5.22
N PHE A 107 1.65 7.32 6.22
CA PHE A 107 1.48 5.92 6.61
C PHE A 107 0.51 5.80 7.76
N LEU A 108 -0.43 4.86 7.64
CA LEU A 108 -1.46 4.61 8.63
C LEU A 108 -1.53 3.12 8.98
N HIS A 109 -1.44 2.80 10.26
CA HIS A 109 -1.56 1.45 10.80
C HIS A 109 -2.80 1.34 11.71
N ILE A 110 -3.93 0.79 11.20
CA ILE A 110 -5.29 0.83 11.84
C ILE A 110 -6.28 -0.29 11.40
N TRP A 111 -7.54 -0.21 11.89
CA TRP A 111 -8.76 -0.91 11.44
C TRP A 111 -9.25 -0.42 10.06
N LEU A 112 -9.37 -1.33 9.08
CA LEU A 112 -9.21 -0.97 7.66
C LEU A 112 -10.48 -0.69 6.85
N ASP A 113 -11.59 -1.40 7.05
CA ASP A 113 -12.69 -1.36 6.06
C ASP A 113 -13.44 -0.03 6.02
N LYS A 114 -13.88 0.47 7.18
CA LYS A 114 -14.59 1.75 7.26
C LYS A 114 -13.71 2.89 6.75
N PHE A 115 -12.43 2.89 7.11
CA PHE A 115 -11.49 3.92 6.67
C PHE A 115 -11.32 3.94 5.14
N ILE A 116 -11.17 2.76 4.51
CA ILE A 116 -11.07 2.67 3.05
C ILE A 116 -12.39 3.13 2.39
N GLY A 117 -13.54 2.78 2.96
CA GLY A 117 -14.84 3.28 2.51
C GLY A 117 -14.93 4.82 2.51
N GLU A 118 -14.56 5.45 3.63
CA GLU A 118 -14.56 6.92 3.76
C GLU A 118 -13.55 7.57 2.80
N LEU A 119 -12.35 7.01 2.70
CA LEU A 119 -11.32 7.51 1.78
C LEU A 119 -11.83 7.52 0.34
N LEU A 120 -12.42 6.41 -0.11
CA LEU A 120 -13.03 6.30 -1.45
C LEU A 120 -14.22 7.25 -1.62
N GLY A 121 -15.01 7.48 -0.57
CA GLY A 121 -16.12 8.44 -0.57
C GLY A 121 -15.67 9.88 -0.76
N ILE A 122 -14.55 10.28 -0.13
CA ILE A 122 -13.98 11.63 -0.23
C ILE A 122 -13.24 11.84 -1.56
N SER A 123 -12.68 10.78 -2.15
CA SER A 123 -12.02 10.80 -3.46
C SER A 123 -12.78 9.99 -4.51
N PRO A 124 -14.02 10.38 -4.90
CA PRO A 124 -14.78 9.60 -5.87
C PRO A 124 -14.08 9.58 -7.24
N PRO A 125 -14.26 8.50 -8.04
CA PRO A 125 -13.72 8.43 -9.39
C PRO A 125 -14.11 9.66 -10.23
N GLY A 126 -13.15 10.19 -10.99
CA GLY A 126 -13.34 11.42 -11.78
C GLY A 126 -13.14 12.73 -11.01
N SER A 127 -12.90 12.69 -9.69
CA SER A 127 -12.56 13.89 -8.91
C SER A 127 -11.10 14.31 -9.10
N GLU A 128 -10.82 15.59 -8.83
CA GLU A 128 -9.44 16.13 -8.83
C GLU A 128 -8.57 15.47 -7.75
N ILE A 129 -9.18 15.10 -6.61
CA ILE A 129 -8.50 14.38 -5.53
C ILE A 129 -8.08 12.99 -6.01
N ALA A 130 -8.99 12.21 -6.60
CA ALA A 130 -8.68 10.85 -7.05
C ALA A 130 -7.55 10.81 -8.10
N ALA A 131 -7.43 11.85 -8.93
CA ALA A 131 -6.35 11.98 -9.91
C ALA A 131 -4.97 12.26 -9.28
N ARG A 132 -4.93 12.81 -8.06
CA ARG A 132 -3.70 13.24 -7.38
C ARG A 132 -3.39 12.48 -6.09
N LEU A 133 -4.32 11.67 -5.60
CA LEU A 133 -4.16 10.81 -4.44
C LEU A 133 -3.77 9.40 -4.90
N HIS A 134 -2.59 8.96 -4.48
CA HIS A 134 -2.15 7.58 -4.60
C HIS A 134 -2.51 6.82 -3.32
N VAL A 135 -3.32 5.77 -3.46
CA VAL A 135 -3.70 4.91 -2.35
C VAL A 135 -2.97 3.57 -2.49
N SER A 136 -2.32 3.12 -1.44
CA SER A 136 -1.79 1.75 -1.32
C SER A 136 -2.34 1.09 -0.07
N LEU A 137 -3.03 -0.04 -0.23
CA LEU A 137 -3.51 -0.87 0.87
C LEU A 137 -2.65 -2.13 0.94
N VAL A 138 -1.97 -2.36 2.06
CA VAL A 138 -1.09 -3.52 2.29
C VAL A 138 -1.60 -4.32 3.49
N LEU A 139 -1.95 -5.59 3.28
CA LEU A 139 -2.39 -6.49 4.34
C LEU A 139 -1.42 -7.64 4.56
N SER A 140 -1.02 -7.85 5.82
CA SER A 140 -0.27 -9.05 6.23
C SER A 140 -1.19 -10.12 6.80
N TYR A 141 -0.70 -11.36 6.81
CA TYR A 141 -1.36 -12.54 7.36
C TYR A 141 -1.19 -12.71 8.87
N GLY A 142 -0.33 -11.94 9.53
CA GLY A 142 -0.15 -12.05 10.97
C GLY A 142 0.46 -13.39 11.39
N ASP A 143 -0.04 -13.98 12.48
CA ASP A 143 0.36 -15.31 13.00
C ASP A 143 -0.33 -16.49 12.29
N ALA A 144 -0.88 -16.29 11.10
CA ALA A 144 -1.58 -17.36 10.37
C ALA A 144 -0.71 -18.63 10.26
N SER A 145 -1.32 -19.79 10.52
CA SER A 145 -0.67 -21.09 10.47
C SER A 145 -0.17 -21.40 9.06
N GLU A 146 1.03 -21.99 8.97
CA GLU A 146 1.70 -22.35 7.72
C GLU A 146 0.91 -23.35 6.86
N GLU A 147 -0.08 -22.90 6.09
CA GLU A 147 -0.71 -23.75 5.07
C GLU A 147 -0.85 -23.03 3.72
N SER A 148 0.08 -23.34 2.82
CA SER A 148 -0.14 -23.70 1.40
C SER A 148 1.18 -23.61 0.64
N SER A 149 1.52 -24.69 -0.08
CA SER A 149 2.75 -24.85 -0.87
C SER A 149 2.90 -23.90 -2.06
N ASP A 150 1.81 -23.23 -2.46
CA ASP A 150 1.73 -22.49 -3.73
C ASP A 150 2.27 -21.05 -3.65
N LEU A 151 2.49 -20.55 -2.43
CA LEU A 151 3.07 -19.21 -2.18
C LEU A 151 4.52 -19.12 -2.68
N SER A 152 5.23 -20.26 -2.75
CA SER A 152 6.60 -20.37 -3.24
C SER A 152 6.76 -20.02 -4.73
N LEU A 153 5.66 -20.04 -5.48
CA LEU A 153 5.59 -19.69 -6.89
C LEU A 153 5.51 -18.18 -7.12
N LEU A 154 5.03 -17.42 -6.13
CA LEU A 154 4.95 -15.96 -6.17
C LEU A 154 6.34 -15.37 -5.87
N ARG A 155 7.22 -15.42 -6.86
CA ARG A 155 8.52 -14.76 -6.78
C ARG A 155 8.41 -13.35 -7.33
N PRO A 156 8.98 -12.34 -6.64
CA PRO A 156 9.06 -11.00 -7.19
C PRO A 156 9.88 -11.05 -8.48
N CYS A 157 9.22 -10.78 -9.61
CA CYS A 157 9.81 -10.88 -10.93
C CYS A 157 9.73 -9.51 -11.62
N GLN A 158 10.70 -8.63 -11.29
CA GLN A 158 11.04 -7.44 -12.08
C GLN A 158 12.56 -7.18 -12.05
N SER A 159 13.05 -6.45 -13.06
CA SER A 159 14.02 -6.94 -14.06
C SER A 159 15.49 -6.52 -13.91
N TYR A 160 15.94 -6.08 -12.75
CA TYR A 160 17.39 -5.99 -12.51
C TYR A 160 17.72 -6.85 -11.31
N THR A 161 18.12 -8.10 -11.59
CA THR A 161 18.38 -9.19 -10.65
C THR A 161 18.85 -8.66 -9.30
N MET A 162 17.93 -8.48 -8.37
CA MET A 162 18.28 -7.82 -7.13
C MET A 162 18.94 -8.80 -6.18
N LYS A 163 20.12 -8.37 -5.73
CA LYS A 163 20.89 -8.77 -4.55
C LYS A 163 20.26 -9.89 -3.72
N GLY A 164 21.04 -10.96 -3.59
CA GLY A 164 20.75 -12.14 -2.78
C GLY A 164 20.34 -11.84 -1.33
N GLY A 165 19.90 -12.91 -0.69
CA GLY A 165 19.20 -12.92 0.59
C GLY A 165 18.05 -13.91 0.48
N ASP A 166 17.71 -14.54 1.59
CA ASP A 166 16.69 -15.58 1.59
C ASP A 166 15.29 -14.95 1.54
N ILE A 167 14.43 -15.41 0.62
CA ILE A 167 13.08 -14.87 0.42
C ILE A 167 12.11 -15.78 1.16
N ARG A 168 11.21 -15.19 1.96
CA ARG A 168 10.14 -15.93 2.61
C ARG A 168 9.20 -16.50 1.54
N HIS A 169 9.11 -17.82 1.47
CA HIS A 169 8.31 -18.55 0.49
C HIS A 169 6.85 -18.75 0.89
N HIS A 170 6.41 -18.13 1.99
CA HIS A 170 5.07 -18.23 2.51
C HIS A 170 4.55 -16.87 2.97
N HIS A 171 3.24 -16.72 3.00
CA HIS A 171 2.48 -15.56 3.48
C HIS A 171 2.99 -14.23 2.90
N PRO A 172 2.97 -14.01 1.57
CA PRO A 172 3.27 -12.68 1.04
C PRO A 172 2.26 -11.66 1.59
N MET A 173 2.60 -10.37 1.64
CA MET A 173 1.56 -9.37 1.93
C MET A 173 0.73 -9.13 0.68
N LEU A 174 -0.59 -8.97 0.84
CA LEU A 174 -1.49 -8.59 -0.25
C LEU A 174 -1.43 -7.07 -0.42
N VAL A 175 -1.32 -6.60 -1.65
CA VAL A 175 -1.32 -5.16 -1.93
C VAL A 175 -2.30 -4.80 -3.04
N ALA A 176 -3.08 -3.74 -2.84
CA ALA A 176 -3.82 -3.08 -3.91
C ALA A 176 -3.45 -1.60 -3.95
N GLN A 177 -3.22 -1.08 -5.15
CA GLN A 177 -2.79 0.30 -5.36
C GLN A 177 -3.72 0.96 -6.36
N TRP A 178 -4.10 2.22 -6.12
CA TRP A 178 -4.97 2.96 -7.01
C TRP A 178 -4.61 4.45 -7.03
N GLN A 179 -4.70 5.02 -8.22
CA GLN A 179 -4.65 6.44 -8.50
C GLN A 179 -5.35 6.65 -9.84
N GLU A 180 -6.33 7.53 -9.88
CA GLU A 180 -7.16 7.73 -11.06
C GLU A 180 -6.34 8.25 -12.25
N GLY A 181 -6.52 7.63 -13.42
CA GLY A 181 -5.81 8.02 -14.65
C GLY A 181 -4.31 7.71 -14.69
N VAL A 182 -3.76 7.08 -13.63
CA VAL A 182 -2.34 6.67 -13.55
C VAL A 182 -2.21 5.16 -13.39
N THR A 183 -3.03 4.57 -12.51
CA THR A 183 -2.94 3.14 -12.23
C THR A 183 -3.67 2.35 -13.30
N ARG A 184 -3.00 1.32 -13.85
CA ARG A 184 -3.67 0.33 -14.69
C ARG A 184 -4.61 -0.49 -13.82
N ARG A 185 -5.87 -0.56 -14.22
CA ARG A 185 -6.89 -1.38 -13.56
C ARG A 185 -6.72 -2.85 -13.94
N ASP A 186 -6.75 -3.72 -12.94
CA ASP A 186 -6.74 -5.17 -13.12
C ASP A 186 -8.15 -5.74 -13.33
N THR A 187 -8.25 -7.06 -13.56
CA THR A 187 -9.55 -7.76 -13.67
C THR A 187 -10.05 -8.30 -12.32
N THR A 188 -9.29 -8.07 -11.26
CA THR A 188 -9.59 -8.44 -9.87
C THR A 188 -10.90 -7.79 -9.41
N LYS A 189 -11.74 -8.53 -8.71
CA LYS A 189 -12.97 -8.02 -8.07
C LYS A 189 -12.93 -8.10 -6.56
N GLU A 190 -12.14 -9.01 -6.02
CA GLU A 190 -12.03 -9.28 -4.59
C GLU A 190 -10.59 -9.07 -4.12
N PHE A 191 -10.42 -8.35 -3.02
CA PHE A 191 -9.17 -8.31 -2.27
C PHE A 191 -8.87 -9.68 -1.61
N SER A 192 -8.35 -10.65 -2.37
CA SER A 192 -7.99 -11.96 -1.82
C SER A 192 -6.78 -12.54 -2.52
N TYR A 193 -6.10 -13.48 -1.84
CA TYR A 193 -4.95 -14.18 -2.40
C TYR A 193 -5.25 -14.82 -3.75
N LYS A 194 -6.31 -15.63 -3.79
CA LYS A 194 -6.70 -16.41 -4.97
C LYS A 194 -7.06 -15.49 -6.14
N GLU A 195 -7.83 -14.44 -5.85
CA GLU A 195 -8.21 -13.48 -6.88
C GLU A 195 -6.99 -12.74 -7.43
N PHE A 196 -6.04 -12.33 -6.57
CA PHE A 196 -4.83 -11.65 -7.02
C PHE A 196 -3.93 -12.57 -7.84
N GLN A 197 -3.88 -13.85 -7.49
CA GLN A 197 -3.11 -14.86 -8.22
C GLN A 197 -3.69 -15.11 -9.62
N GLU A 198 -5.02 -15.16 -9.76
CA GLU A 198 -5.71 -15.47 -11.01
C GLU A 198 -5.92 -14.22 -11.89
N HIS A 199 -6.20 -13.07 -11.29
CA HIS A 199 -6.73 -11.88 -11.96
C HIS A 199 -5.94 -10.59 -11.66
N GLY A 200 -4.88 -10.66 -10.85
CA GLY A 200 -4.01 -9.51 -10.53
C GLY A 200 -2.98 -9.24 -11.63
N GLY A 201 -2.52 -7.99 -11.72
CA GLY A 201 -1.57 -7.50 -12.72
C GLY A 201 -0.12 -7.96 -12.51
N TYR A 202 0.11 -9.01 -11.71
CA TYR A 202 1.42 -9.56 -11.33
C TYR A 202 2.35 -8.55 -10.63
N LEU A 203 1.80 -7.68 -9.78
CA LEU A 203 2.59 -6.75 -8.96
C LEU A 203 3.31 -7.49 -7.83
N ALA A 204 4.28 -8.34 -8.18
CA ALA A 204 5.13 -9.07 -7.25
C ALA A 204 6.45 -8.32 -7.08
N ILE A 205 6.61 -7.64 -5.95
CA ILE A 205 7.83 -6.91 -5.60
C ILE A 205 8.31 -7.30 -4.20
N LEU A 206 9.58 -7.05 -3.89
CA LEU A 206 10.05 -7.17 -2.52
C LEU A 206 9.45 -6.05 -1.66
N ALA A 207 9.08 -6.36 -0.42
CA ALA A 207 8.52 -5.39 0.52
C ALA A 207 9.48 -4.21 0.76
N ASP A 208 10.79 -4.46 0.79
CA ASP A 208 11.85 -3.44 0.86
C ASP A 208 11.93 -2.51 -0.36
N ARG A 209 11.23 -2.84 -1.47
CA ARG A 209 11.09 -1.97 -2.65
C ARG A 209 9.77 -1.26 -2.75
N PHE A 210 8.86 -1.51 -1.82
CA PHE A 210 7.55 -0.88 -1.84
C PHE A 210 7.65 0.65 -1.82
N LEU A 211 8.45 1.22 -0.91
CA LEU A 211 8.67 2.67 -0.87
C LEU A 211 9.31 3.23 -2.14
N HIS A 212 10.19 2.43 -2.77
CA HIS A 212 10.81 2.79 -4.04
C HIS A 212 9.76 2.95 -5.13
N GLU A 213 8.83 2.00 -5.19
CA GLU A 213 7.71 2.03 -6.12
C GLU A 213 6.75 3.20 -5.84
N VAL A 214 6.40 3.45 -4.57
CA VAL A 214 5.54 4.58 -4.19
C VAL A 214 6.17 5.90 -4.59
N ALA A 215 7.44 6.14 -4.23
CA ALA A 215 8.13 7.38 -4.60
C ALA A 215 8.23 7.58 -6.12
N PHE A 216 8.41 6.50 -6.89
CA PHE A 216 8.35 6.57 -8.34
C PHE A 216 6.95 6.97 -8.83
N LYS A 217 5.88 6.35 -8.31
CA LYS A 217 4.48 6.70 -8.67
C LYS A 217 4.13 8.14 -8.31
N LEU A 218 4.75 8.68 -7.27
CA LEU A 218 4.61 10.09 -6.88
C LEU A 218 5.50 11.04 -7.68
N TRP A 219 6.29 10.56 -8.64
CA TRP A 219 7.25 11.35 -9.42
C TRP A 219 8.33 12.02 -8.56
N LYS A 220 8.65 11.43 -7.40
CA LYS A 220 9.66 11.92 -6.46
C LYS A 220 10.99 11.21 -6.62
N ALA A 221 10.99 10.04 -7.26
CA ALA A 221 12.18 9.29 -7.60
C ALA A 221 12.08 8.76 -9.05
N PRO A 222 13.21 8.58 -9.75
CA PRO A 222 13.22 7.85 -11.02
C PRO A 222 12.80 6.40 -10.79
N LYS A 223 12.20 5.77 -11.82
CA LYS A 223 11.65 4.40 -11.72
C LYS A 223 12.67 3.37 -11.21
N TYR A 224 13.95 3.60 -11.52
CA TYR A 224 15.04 2.68 -11.23
C TYR A 224 16.37 3.43 -11.10
N GLY A 225 16.53 4.27 -10.06
CA GLY A 225 17.81 4.90 -9.67
C GLY A 225 18.83 5.07 -10.80
N ALA A 226 18.61 6.05 -11.67
CA ALA A 226 19.58 6.43 -12.69
C ALA A 226 20.80 7.12 -12.05
#